data_AF-A0A1Z4QUH3-F1
#
_entry.id   AF-A0A1Z4QUH3-F1
#
_cell.length_a   1.000
_cell.length_b   1.000
_cell.length_c   1.000
_cell.angle_alpha   90.00
_cell.angle_beta   90.00
_cell.angle_gamma   90.00
#
_symmetry.space_group_name_H-M   'P 1'
#
loop_
_entity.id
_entity.type
_entity.pdbx_description
1 polymer ?
#
loop_
_entity_poly.entity_id
_entity_poly.type
_entity_poly.pdbx_seq_one_letter_code
_entity_poly.pdbx_strand_id
1 'polypeptide(L)'
;MGNTIVSAGDDMDEAARRLMKAAGTAIDAEHYRNVANAKDIDRKTYTARQHQDYLKPEEALECEKFRIHDSYGMTVTPELVEKDDGGRLIKKLVALEAILAVPGEAIADEHGREFVTPPDVVAERDRAERERLPICTDWGNHSTSWLMRHRLGLRAILTDLMDGLEIKGDEATVEALADFSKRNAPHIKGILNLTIPLDESSVWILSQYLSQLALSMNSQRPVEDGKRVRYYQLNPDDVAFARQVLVYRQAQREERERKRQEERESPAAYAARMQAMYGVNTPSTPPINEDGSNNCGGVDGQENSDDVWWQQVKYYAAVVAERVKDGVESVKEFLSTLASDQRWGVMLAFEEAEPVVFGRLVAIAISILDCGSRIKPPADN
;
A
#
# COMPACT_ATOMS: atom_id res chain seq x y z
N MET A 1 -24.63 -23.19 35.43
CA MET A 1 -23.27 -23.64 35.81
C MET A 1 -22.31 -23.03 34.80
N GLY A 2 -21.65 -21.93 35.18
CA GLY A 2 -20.67 -21.26 34.33
C GLY A 2 -19.27 -21.71 34.77
N ASN A 3 -18.46 -22.18 33.84
CA ASN A 3 -17.10 -22.59 34.15
C ASN A 3 -16.25 -21.33 34.36
N THR A 4 -15.73 -21.17 35.58
CA THR A 4 -14.68 -20.21 35.90
C THR A 4 -13.36 -20.77 35.40
N ILE A 5 -12.77 -20.14 34.38
CA ILE A 5 -11.40 -20.44 33.97
C ILE A 5 -10.49 -19.81 35.02
N VAL A 6 -9.90 -20.65 35.88
CA VAL A 6 -8.83 -20.24 36.79
C VAL A 6 -7.53 -20.35 36.02
N SER A 7 -6.84 -19.22 35.84
CA SER A 7 -5.48 -19.19 35.31
C SER A 7 -4.56 -19.98 36.25
N ALA A 8 -4.22 -21.20 35.90
CA ALA A 8 -3.18 -21.96 36.59
C ALA A 8 -1.81 -21.50 36.06
N GLY A 9 -1.36 -20.35 36.54
CA GLY A 9 -0.04 -19.81 36.27
C GLY A 9 0.22 -18.69 37.25
N ASP A 10 1.18 -18.90 38.15
CA ASP A 10 1.65 -17.84 39.04
C ASP A 10 2.05 -16.64 38.18
N ASP A 11 1.50 -15.49 38.52
CA ASP A 11 2.09 -14.22 38.15
C ASP A 11 3.57 -14.26 38.60
N MET A 12 4.49 -14.03 37.66
CA MET A 12 5.90 -13.66 37.91
C MET A 12 6.95 -14.78 38.02
N ASP A 13 7.14 -15.62 36.99
CA ASP A 13 8.53 -16.01 36.68
C ASP A 13 9.19 -14.89 35.85
N GLU A 14 9.61 -13.82 36.56
CA GLU A 14 10.33 -12.69 35.97
C GLU A 14 11.63 -13.16 35.27
N ALA A 15 12.19 -14.31 35.67
CA ALA A 15 13.33 -14.91 34.99
C ALA A 15 12.91 -15.48 33.63
N ALA A 16 11.80 -16.21 33.56
CA ALA A 16 11.23 -16.66 32.28
C ALA A 16 10.89 -15.48 31.35
N ARG A 17 10.29 -14.40 31.89
CA ARG A 17 9.99 -13.19 31.11
C ARG A 17 11.25 -12.53 30.55
N ARG A 18 12.32 -12.43 31.36
CA ARG A 18 13.62 -11.91 30.92
C ARG A 18 14.26 -12.81 29.86
N LEU A 19 14.19 -14.13 30.03
CA LEU A 19 14.72 -15.09 29.05
C LEU A 19 13.97 -15.03 27.73
N MET A 20 12.64 -14.96 27.75
CA MET A 20 11.83 -14.79 26.53
C MET A 20 12.13 -13.47 25.83
N LYS A 21 12.27 -12.37 26.57
CA LYS A 21 12.65 -11.08 26.00
C LYS A 21 14.05 -11.13 25.37
N ALA A 22 15.03 -11.75 26.05
CA ALA A 22 16.38 -11.92 25.53
C ALA A 22 16.42 -12.80 24.27
N ALA A 23 15.66 -13.91 24.27
CA ALA A 23 15.51 -14.77 23.10
C ALA A 23 14.87 -14.02 21.93
N GLY A 24 13.81 -13.23 22.18
CA GLY A 24 13.19 -12.37 21.17
C GLY A 24 14.19 -11.39 20.56
N THR A 25 14.91 -10.64 21.39
CA THR A 25 15.94 -9.70 20.90
C THR A 25 17.07 -10.39 20.12
N ALA A 26 17.40 -11.64 20.47
CA ALA A 26 18.41 -12.41 19.75
C ALA A 26 17.90 -12.85 18.37
N ILE A 27 16.65 -13.30 18.28
CA ILE A 27 15.99 -13.67 17.03
C ILE A 27 15.86 -12.45 16.12
N ASP A 28 15.43 -11.31 16.66
CA ASP A 28 15.31 -10.06 15.89
C ASP A 28 16.68 -9.62 15.35
N ALA A 29 17.72 -9.64 16.20
CA ALA A 29 19.07 -9.30 15.77
C ALA A 29 19.64 -10.26 14.72
N GLU A 30 19.32 -11.55 14.80
CA GLU A 30 19.68 -12.53 13.78
C GLU A 30 18.95 -12.25 12.47
N HIS A 31 17.64 -11.98 12.53
CA HIS A 31 16.85 -11.61 11.38
C HIS A 31 17.39 -10.35 10.69
N TYR A 32 17.68 -9.28 11.43
CA TYR A 32 18.25 -8.05 10.86
C TYR A 32 19.58 -8.26 10.16
N ARG A 33 20.45 -9.12 10.73
CA ARG A 33 21.71 -9.51 10.09
C ARG A 33 21.48 -10.33 8.83
N ASN A 34 20.53 -11.26 8.85
CA ASN A 34 20.21 -12.10 7.71
C ASN A 34 19.63 -11.29 6.54
N VAL A 35 18.75 -10.31 6.82
CA VAL A 35 18.24 -9.38 5.79
C VAL A 35 19.36 -8.52 5.21
N ALA A 36 20.22 -7.93 6.06
CA ALA A 36 21.32 -7.08 5.60
C ALA A 36 22.34 -7.87 4.73
N ASN A 37 22.58 -9.13 5.07
CA ASN A 37 23.51 -10.01 4.34
C ASN A 37 22.87 -10.79 3.18
N ALA A 38 21.55 -10.68 2.97
CA ALA A 38 20.87 -11.36 1.88
C ALA A 38 21.39 -10.88 0.51
N LYS A 39 21.15 -11.67 -0.54
CA LYS A 39 21.59 -11.30 -1.90
C LYS A 39 20.77 -10.13 -2.43
N ASP A 40 21.43 -9.26 -3.18
CA ASP A 40 20.74 -8.20 -3.91
C ASP A 40 20.04 -8.80 -5.13
N ILE A 41 18.77 -8.45 -5.29
CA ILE A 41 17.93 -8.89 -6.41
C ILE A 41 17.54 -7.69 -7.26
N ASP A 42 17.14 -7.93 -8.51
CA ASP A 42 16.66 -6.88 -9.39
C ASP A 42 15.13 -6.68 -9.25
N ARG A 43 14.65 -5.55 -9.77
CA ARG A 43 13.23 -5.19 -9.72
C ARG A 43 12.32 -6.21 -10.40
N LYS A 44 12.79 -6.88 -11.47
CA LYS A 44 11.99 -7.89 -12.17
C LYS A 44 11.83 -9.13 -11.30
N THR A 45 12.91 -9.63 -10.68
CA THR A 45 12.85 -10.76 -9.76
C THR A 45 11.97 -10.46 -8.56
N TYR A 46 12.10 -9.25 -7.98
CA TYR A 46 11.23 -8.82 -6.88
C TYR A 46 9.74 -8.87 -7.27
N THR A 47 9.40 -8.33 -8.44
CA THR A 47 8.00 -8.32 -8.93
C THR A 47 7.50 -9.74 -9.19
N ALA A 48 8.31 -10.60 -9.81
CA ALA A 48 7.95 -11.99 -10.06
C ALA A 48 7.68 -12.76 -8.75
N ARG A 49 8.47 -12.51 -7.71
CA ARG A 49 8.30 -13.14 -6.39
C ARG A 49 7.07 -12.62 -5.64
N GLN A 50 6.69 -11.35 -5.79
CA GLN A 50 5.47 -10.82 -5.17
C GLN A 50 4.18 -11.51 -5.63
N HIS A 51 4.19 -12.14 -6.81
CA HIS A 51 3.06 -12.90 -7.34
C HIS A 51 3.10 -14.41 -7.02
N GLN A 52 4.10 -14.88 -6.29
CA GLN A 52 4.19 -16.27 -5.87
C GLN A 52 3.44 -16.49 -4.57
N ASP A 53 2.65 -17.58 -4.50
CA ASP A 53 1.88 -17.93 -3.30
C ASP A 53 2.77 -18.30 -2.10
N TYR A 54 3.96 -18.84 -2.37
CA TYR A 54 4.92 -19.25 -1.35
C TYR A 54 6.33 -18.82 -1.73
N LEU A 55 6.99 -18.10 -0.82
CA LEU A 55 8.41 -17.78 -0.89
C LEU A 55 9.21 -18.67 0.05
N LYS A 56 10.40 -19.07 -0.39
CA LYS A 56 11.37 -19.68 0.52
C LYS A 56 11.84 -18.63 1.53
N PRO A 57 12.26 -19.04 2.75
CA PRO A 57 12.74 -18.09 3.76
C PRO A 57 13.88 -17.19 3.26
N GLU A 58 14.83 -17.72 2.49
CA GLU A 58 15.92 -16.93 1.89
C GLU A 58 15.39 -15.90 0.89
N GLU A 59 14.43 -16.27 0.05
CA GLU A 59 13.83 -15.38 -0.94
C GLU A 59 13.03 -14.24 -0.29
N ALA A 60 12.42 -14.51 0.87
CA ALA A 60 11.73 -13.50 1.66
C ALA A 60 12.71 -12.43 2.19
N LEU A 61 13.87 -12.85 2.70
CA LEU A 61 14.93 -11.95 3.16
C LEU A 61 15.49 -11.10 2.00
N GLU A 62 15.70 -11.70 0.83
CA GLU A 62 16.13 -11.00 -0.38
C GLU A 62 15.09 -9.95 -0.84
N CYS A 63 13.81 -10.30 -0.80
CA CYS A 63 12.73 -9.37 -1.14
C CYS A 63 12.62 -8.22 -0.14
N GLU A 64 12.82 -8.50 1.15
CA GLU A 64 12.83 -7.47 2.18
C GLU A 64 14.01 -6.52 2.02
N LYS A 65 15.21 -7.05 1.80
CA LYS A 65 16.40 -6.24 1.51
C LYS A 65 16.18 -5.33 0.30
N PHE A 66 15.64 -5.89 -0.79
CA PHE A 66 15.30 -5.10 -1.98
C PHE A 66 14.29 -4.00 -1.68
N ARG A 67 13.21 -4.31 -0.95
CA ARG A 67 12.19 -3.32 -0.58
C ARG A 67 12.78 -2.17 0.22
N ILE A 68 13.63 -2.46 1.21
CA ILE A 68 14.30 -1.44 2.03
C ILE A 68 15.23 -0.60 1.16
N HIS A 69 16.08 -1.24 0.35
CA HIS A 69 16.97 -0.54 -0.57
C HIS A 69 16.20 0.37 -1.54
N ASP A 70 15.14 -0.13 -2.20
CA ASP A 70 14.30 0.62 -3.13
C ASP A 70 13.58 1.79 -2.45
N SER A 71 13.18 1.63 -1.18
CA SER A 71 12.45 2.65 -0.41
C SER A 71 13.33 3.80 0.07
N TYR A 72 14.55 3.51 0.52
CA TYR A 72 15.43 4.49 1.17
C TYR A 72 16.63 4.93 0.30
N GLY A 73 16.99 4.18 -0.73
CA GLY A 73 18.10 4.52 -1.64
C GLY A 73 19.48 4.44 -0.98
N MET A 74 19.61 3.66 0.09
CA MET A 74 20.83 3.52 0.87
C MET A 74 21.18 2.05 1.11
N THR A 75 22.43 1.79 1.48
CA THR A 75 22.88 0.44 1.82
C THR A 75 22.08 -0.10 3.00
N VAL A 76 21.57 -1.33 2.86
CA VAL A 76 20.77 -1.98 3.90
C VAL A 76 21.70 -2.46 5.01
N THR A 77 21.64 -1.78 6.16
CA THR A 77 22.33 -2.19 7.39
C THR A 77 21.33 -2.82 8.37
N PRO A 78 21.77 -3.66 9.32
CA PRO A 78 20.87 -4.23 10.33
C PRO A 78 20.08 -3.17 11.10
N GLU A 79 20.68 -2.02 11.38
CA GLU A 79 20.03 -0.90 12.08
C GLU A 79 18.92 -0.27 11.23
N LEU A 80 19.07 -0.24 9.90
CA LEU A 80 18.04 0.24 8.99
C LEU A 80 16.87 -0.75 8.90
N VAL A 81 17.15 -2.07 8.92
CA VAL A 81 16.11 -3.11 8.95
C VAL A 81 15.29 -3.00 10.23
N GLU A 82 15.95 -2.85 11.38
CA GLU A 82 15.29 -2.61 12.66
C GLU A 82 14.44 -1.35 12.64
N LYS A 83 14.98 -0.24 12.12
CA LYS A 83 14.25 1.04 12.03
C LYS A 83 13.05 0.99 11.08
N ASP A 84 13.13 0.20 9.99
CA ASP A 84 12.08 0.15 8.98
C ASP A 84 10.76 -0.44 9.52
N ASP A 85 10.83 -1.37 10.47
CA ASP A 85 9.69 -2.02 11.14
C ASP A 85 8.64 -2.52 10.13
N GLY A 86 9.09 -3.34 9.17
CA GLY A 86 8.23 -3.93 8.13
C GLY A 86 7.57 -2.89 7.20
N GLY A 87 8.25 -1.78 6.92
CA GLY A 87 7.79 -0.70 6.07
C GLY A 87 6.87 0.30 6.77
N ARG A 88 6.79 0.29 8.10
CA ARG A 88 6.06 1.31 8.87
C ARG A 88 6.76 2.65 8.83
N LEU A 89 8.10 2.67 8.89
CA LEU A 89 8.88 3.90 8.80
C LEU A 89 8.68 4.61 7.46
N ILE A 90 8.79 3.88 6.34
CA ILE A 90 8.56 4.49 5.02
C ILE A 90 7.15 5.05 4.91
N LYS A 91 6.11 4.38 5.42
CA LYS A 91 4.74 4.92 5.44
C LYS A 91 4.65 6.26 6.17
N LYS A 92 5.36 6.41 7.30
CA LYS A 92 5.43 7.68 8.04
C LYS A 92 6.15 8.77 7.25
N LEU A 93 7.27 8.44 6.60
CA LEU A 93 8.01 9.39 5.75
C LEU A 93 7.23 9.81 4.50
N VAL A 94 6.44 8.91 3.90
CA VAL A 94 5.51 9.28 2.82
C VAL A 94 4.45 10.26 3.31
N ALA A 95 3.98 10.09 4.55
CA ALA A 95 3.04 11.04 5.14
C ALA A 95 3.70 12.38 5.48
N LEU A 96 5.00 12.41 5.81
CA LEU A 96 5.78 13.64 5.99
C LEU A 96 5.95 14.37 4.66
N GLU A 97 6.37 13.65 3.62
CA GLU A 97 6.46 14.13 2.25
C GLU A 97 5.16 14.79 1.78
N ALA A 98 4.03 14.12 2.00
CA ALA A 98 2.71 14.63 1.65
C ALA A 98 2.37 15.96 2.32
N ILE A 99 2.77 16.18 3.57
CA ILE A 99 2.46 17.42 4.30
C ILE A 99 3.39 18.56 3.88
N LEU A 100 4.66 18.26 3.58
CA LEU A 100 5.63 19.25 3.13
C LEU A 100 5.43 19.66 1.65
N ALA A 101 4.89 18.77 0.81
CA ALA A 101 4.55 19.06 -0.58
C ALA A 101 3.52 20.18 -0.72
N VAL A 102 3.73 21.13 -1.62
CA VAL A 102 2.90 22.35 -1.78
C VAL A 102 1.42 21.97 -1.97
N PRO A 103 0.48 22.52 -1.19
CA PRO A 103 -0.95 22.29 -1.39
C PRO A 103 -1.36 22.81 -2.76
N GLY A 104 -2.36 22.17 -3.36
CA GLY A 104 -2.94 22.67 -4.60
C GLY A 104 -3.83 23.90 -4.37
N GLU A 105 -4.52 24.32 -5.43
CA GLU A 105 -5.40 25.49 -5.40
C GLU A 105 -6.58 25.32 -4.44
N ALA A 106 -7.01 26.44 -3.84
CA ALA A 106 -8.23 26.51 -3.07
C ALA A 106 -9.42 26.68 -4.01
N ILE A 107 -10.30 25.69 -4.03
CA ILE A 107 -11.51 25.68 -4.84
C ILE A 107 -12.68 26.08 -3.94
N ALA A 108 -13.44 27.09 -4.33
CA ALA A 108 -14.69 27.43 -3.67
C ALA A 108 -15.83 26.57 -4.23
N ASP A 109 -16.59 25.93 -3.34
CA ASP A 109 -17.86 25.28 -3.67
C ASP A 109 -18.94 26.34 -3.97
N GLU A 110 -20.05 25.91 -4.58
CA GLU A 110 -21.24 26.74 -4.88
C GLU A 110 -21.80 27.46 -3.64
N HIS A 111 -21.51 26.93 -2.46
CA HIS A 111 -21.89 27.48 -1.16
C HIS A 111 -20.84 28.43 -0.55
N GLY A 112 -19.81 28.82 -1.31
CA GLY A 112 -18.72 29.69 -0.85
C GLY A 112 -17.78 29.04 0.18
N ARG A 113 -17.79 27.71 0.30
CA ARG A 113 -16.88 26.96 1.18
C ARG A 113 -15.57 26.71 0.43
N GLU A 114 -14.46 27.14 1.00
CA GLU A 114 -13.13 26.92 0.42
C GLU A 114 -12.59 25.53 0.76
N PHE A 115 -12.14 24.82 -0.27
CA PHE A 115 -11.52 23.50 -0.18
C PHE A 115 -10.13 23.55 -0.79
N VAL A 116 -9.11 23.26 0.01
CA VAL A 116 -7.74 23.14 -0.49
C VAL A 116 -7.55 21.77 -1.11
N THR A 117 -7.09 21.73 -2.35
CA THR A 117 -6.79 20.48 -3.04
C THR A 117 -5.51 19.85 -2.50
N PRO A 118 -5.47 18.50 -2.39
CA PRO A 118 -4.26 17.80 -1.98
C PRO A 118 -3.14 17.97 -3.02
N PRO A 119 -1.86 17.90 -2.59
CA PRO A 119 -0.72 17.91 -3.52
C PRO A 119 -0.82 16.75 -4.50
N ASP A 120 -0.22 16.92 -5.68
CA ASP A 120 -0.23 15.91 -6.75
C ASP A 120 0.27 14.55 -6.26
N VAL A 121 1.30 14.52 -5.41
CA VAL A 121 1.85 13.29 -4.82
C VAL A 121 0.79 12.48 -4.05
N VAL A 122 -0.14 13.16 -3.38
CA VAL A 122 -1.23 12.52 -2.63
C VAL A 122 -2.36 12.13 -3.57
N ALA A 123 -2.71 13.01 -4.51
CA ALA A 123 -3.76 12.77 -5.49
C ALA A 123 -3.44 11.59 -6.43
N GLU A 124 -2.20 11.49 -6.90
CA GLU A 124 -1.71 10.36 -7.70
C GLU A 124 -1.77 9.05 -6.93
N ARG A 125 -1.48 9.08 -5.62
CA ARG A 125 -1.55 7.88 -4.79
C ARG A 125 -2.98 7.37 -4.63
N ASP A 126 -3.91 8.26 -4.31
CA ASP A 126 -5.34 7.93 -4.26
C ASP A 126 -5.81 7.40 -5.63
N ARG A 127 -5.35 8.00 -6.73
CA ARG A 127 -5.66 7.53 -8.10
C ARG A 127 -5.12 6.12 -8.36
N ALA A 128 -3.86 5.87 -8.04
CA ALA A 128 -3.23 4.56 -8.23
C ALA A 128 -3.90 3.46 -7.40
N GLU A 129 -4.38 3.76 -6.18
CA GLU A 129 -5.15 2.80 -5.40
C GLU A 129 -6.52 2.49 -6.03
N ARG A 130 -7.20 3.51 -6.57
CA ARG A 130 -8.48 3.33 -7.29
C ARG A 130 -8.32 2.53 -8.57
N GLU A 131 -7.21 2.70 -9.28
CA GLU A 131 -6.90 1.92 -10.49
C GLU A 131 -6.52 0.46 -10.15
N ARG A 132 -5.87 0.23 -9.00
CA ARG A 132 -5.45 -1.11 -8.57
C ARG A 132 -6.57 -1.94 -7.94
N LEU A 133 -7.44 -1.31 -7.16
CA LEU A 133 -8.46 -1.99 -6.37
C LEU A 133 -9.85 -1.76 -6.98
N PRO A 134 -10.51 -2.80 -7.52
CA PRO A 134 -11.80 -2.64 -8.18
C PRO A 134 -12.95 -2.32 -7.20
N ILE A 135 -12.79 -2.64 -5.91
CA ILE A 135 -13.82 -2.42 -4.89
C ILE A 135 -13.44 -1.22 -4.01
N CYS A 136 -14.37 -0.27 -3.90
CA CYS A 136 -14.14 1.00 -3.21
C CYS A 136 -14.09 0.90 -1.67
N THR A 137 -14.48 -0.22 -1.08
CA THR A 137 -14.44 -0.43 0.38
C THR A 137 -13.02 -0.52 0.92
N ASP A 138 -12.07 -0.90 0.07
CA ASP A 138 -10.69 -1.19 0.48
C ASP A 138 -9.74 -0.05 0.11
N TRP A 139 -10.26 1.05 -0.46
CA TRP A 139 -9.46 2.21 -0.82
C TRP A 139 -8.93 2.94 0.41
N GLY A 140 -7.64 3.22 0.42
CA GLY A 140 -7.04 4.16 1.36
C GLY A 140 -7.45 5.59 1.00
N ASN A 141 -7.87 6.36 1.99
CA ASN A 141 -8.21 7.77 1.81
C ASN A 141 -7.02 8.65 2.25
N HIS A 142 -5.97 8.72 1.43
CA HIS A 142 -4.76 9.49 1.76
C HIS A 142 -5.02 10.99 1.72
N SER A 143 -5.83 11.47 0.78
CA SER A 143 -6.28 12.87 0.72
C SER A 143 -7.01 13.31 1.98
N THR A 144 -7.90 12.48 2.54
CA THR A 144 -8.61 12.80 3.80
C THR A 144 -7.66 12.91 4.98
N SER A 145 -6.70 11.99 5.06
CA SER A 145 -5.65 12.00 6.10
C SER A 145 -4.77 13.24 5.99
N TRP A 146 -4.36 13.59 4.76
CA TRP A 146 -3.62 14.81 4.47
C TRP A 146 -4.42 16.07 4.84
N LEU A 147 -5.69 16.16 4.44
CA LEU A 147 -6.54 17.32 4.69
C LEU A 147 -6.75 17.56 6.18
N MET A 148 -6.90 16.50 6.99
CA MET A 148 -6.98 16.64 8.44
C MET A 148 -5.69 17.23 9.02
N ARG A 149 -4.52 16.78 8.55
CA ARG A 149 -3.22 17.32 8.99
C ARG A 149 -2.98 18.75 8.50
N HIS A 150 -3.46 19.09 7.31
CA HIS A 150 -3.45 20.45 6.81
C HIS A 150 -4.32 21.38 7.67
N ARG A 151 -5.54 20.97 8.01
CA ARG A 151 -6.47 21.73 8.88
C ARG A 151 -5.97 21.92 10.31
N LEU A 152 -5.15 20.98 10.80
CA LEU A 152 -4.45 21.13 12.08
C LEU A 152 -3.38 22.24 12.07
N GLY A 153 -3.03 22.80 10.91
CA GLY A 153 -1.94 23.77 10.78
C GLY A 153 -0.55 23.14 10.87
N LEU A 154 -0.47 21.80 10.82
CA LEU A 154 0.77 21.05 11.08
C LEU A 154 1.87 21.36 10.06
N ARG A 155 1.51 21.73 8.83
CA ARG A 155 2.47 22.11 7.78
C ARG A 155 3.34 23.31 8.19
N ALA A 156 2.75 24.36 8.73
CA ALA A 156 3.47 25.58 9.11
C ALA A 156 4.51 25.25 10.19
N ILE A 157 4.04 24.59 11.26
CA ILE A 157 4.88 24.13 12.38
C ILE A 157 6.02 23.24 11.88
N LEU A 158 5.74 22.30 10.98
CA LEU A 158 6.76 21.40 10.42
C LEU A 158 7.79 22.13 9.57
N THR A 159 7.37 23.12 8.78
CA THR A 159 8.30 23.88 7.93
C THR A 159 9.29 24.63 8.81
N ASP A 160 8.78 25.32 9.83
CA ASP A 160 9.59 26.06 10.80
C ASP A 160 10.55 25.13 11.57
N LEU A 161 10.04 24.00 12.06
CA LEU A 161 10.84 23.01 12.78
C LEU A 161 11.92 22.35 11.90
N MET A 162 11.61 22.06 10.64
CA MET A 162 12.56 21.48 9.70
C MET A 162 13.69 22.47 9.40
N ASP A 163 13.41 23.77 9.36
CA ASP A 163 14.41 24.83 9.17
C ASP A 163 15.26 25.11 10.42
N GLY A 164 15.02 24.37 11.51
CA GLY A 164 15.82 24.41 12.73
C GLY A 164 15.34 25.44 13.75
N LEU A 165 14.14 25.99 13.59
CA LEU A 165 13.56 26.89 14.58
C LEU A 165 13.18 26.14 15.86
N GLU A 166 13.38 26.81 16.99
CA GLU A 166 13.00 26.29 18.30
C GLU A 166 11.59 26.74 18.66
N ILE A 167 10.77 25.80 19.12
CA ILE A 167 9.40 26.07 19.54
C ILE A 167 9.31 26.12 21.06
N LYS A 168 8.55 27.09 21.56
CA LYS A 168 8.16 27.16 22.98
C LYS A 168 6.84 26.43 23.19
N GLY A 169 6.66 25.84 24.37
CA GLY A 169 5.41 25.14 24.70
C GLY A 169 4.16 26.03 24.72
N ASP A 170 4.36 27.34 24.92
CA ASP A 170 3.30 28.35 25.06
C ASP A 170 3.08 29.13 23.74
N GLU A 171 3.55 28.60 22.62
CA GLU A 171 3.36 29.25 21.33
C GLU A 171 1.91 29.11 20.85
N ALA A 172 1.29 30.22 20.44
CA ALA A 172 -0.11 30.26 20.04
C ALA A 172 -0.46 29.27 18.92
N THR A 173 0.50 28.94 18.04
CA THR A 173 0.37 27.94 16.98
C THR A 173 0.19 26.53 17.54
N VAL A 174 0.96 26.17 18.58
CA VAL A 174 0.92 24.86 19.24
C VAL A 174 -0.33 24.73 20.12
N GLU A 175 -0.73 25.81 20.79
CA GLU A 175 -2.00 25.86 21.55
C GLU A 175 -3.21 25.73 20.63
N ALA A 176 -3.26 26.47 19.51
CA ALA A 176 -4.34 26.37 18.54
C ALA A 176 -4.46 24.95 17.94
N LEU A 177 -3.33 24.30 17.65
CA LEU A 177 -3.29 22.90 17.23
C LEU A 177 -3.89 21.99 18.30
N ALA A 178 -3.48 22.14 19.57
CA ALA A 178 -3.99 21.32 20.66
C ALA A 178 -5.49 21.52 20.90
N ASP A 179 -5.98 22.75 20.85
CA ASP A 179 -7.40 23.07 21.00
C ASP A 179 -8.24 22.52 19.84
N PHE A 180 -7.73 22.60 18.61
CA PHE A 180 -8.37 21.96 17.46
C PHE A 180 -8.40 20.44 17.62
N SER A 181 -7.29 19.85 18.08
CA SER A 181 -7.14 18.42 18.31
C SER A 181 -8.12 17.89 19.34
N LYS A 182 -8.27 18.58 20.48
CA LYS A 182 -9.20 18.20 21.55
C LYS A 182 -10.66 18.31 21.09
N ARG A 183 -11.03 19.38 20.38
CA ARG A 183 -12.38 19.56 19.83
C ARG A 183 -12.77 18.51 18.80
N ASN A 184 -11.81 18.04 18.00
CA ASN A 184 -12.04 17.08 16.90
C ASN A 184 -11.50 15.67 17.21
N ALA A 185 -11.29 15.33 18.48
CA ALA A 185 -10.68 14.05 18.88
C ALA A 185 -11.35 12.80 18.26
N PRO A 186 -12.69 12.70 18.13
CA PRO A 186 -13.32 11.57 17.46
C PRO A 186 -12.94 11.46 15.98
N HIS A 187 -12.90 12.59 15.27
CA HIS A 187 -12.51 12.63 13.85
C HIS A 187 -11.03 12.30 13.66
N ILE A 188 -10.17 12.79 14.56
CA ILE A 188 -8.73 12.49 14.51
C ILE A 188 -8.48 11.01 14.79
N LYS A 189 -9.21 10.40 15.72
CA LYS A 189 -9.17 8.96 15.94
C LYS A 189 -9.64 8.19 14.69
N GLY A 190 -10.74 8.59 14.08
CA GLY A 190 -11.26 7.92 12.89
C GLY A 190 -10.37 8.04 11.65
N ILE A 191 -9.74 9.21 11.44
CA ILE A 191 -8.97 9.51 10.22
C ILE A 191 -7.49 9.21 10.37
N LEU A 192 -6.87 9.64 11.47
CA LEU A 192 -5.43 9.51 11.71
C LEU A 192 -5.07 8.35 12.64
N ASN A 193 -6.07 7.61 13.14
CA ASN A 193 -5.88 6.54 14.11
C ASN A 193 -5.07 6.98 15.35
N LEU A 194 -5.28 8.23 15.79
CA LEU A 194 -4.61 8.80 16.95
C LEU A 194 -5.63 9.10 18.06
N THR A 195 -5.34 8.63 19.27
CA THR A 195 -6.16 8.95 20.45
C THR A 195 -5.54 10.15 21.16
N ILE A 196 -6.36 11.19 21.38
CA ILE A 196 -5.93 12.45 22.01
C ILE A 196 -6.61 12.56 23.36
N PRO A 197 -5.86 12.41 24.47
CA PRO A 197 -6.38 12.67 25.81
C PRO A 197 -6.61 14.18 26.01
N LEU A 198 -7.62 14.54 26.81
CA LEU A 198 -8.00 15.94 27.01
C LEU A 198 -7.13 16.65 28.05
N ASP A 199 -6.54 15.88 28.95
CA ASP A 199 -5.65 16.27 30.05
C ASP A 199 -4.20 16.51 29.61
N GLU A 200 -3.82 16.03 28.42
CA GLU A 200 -2.46 16.14 27.93
C GLU A 200 -2.09 17.54 27.44
N SER A 201 -0.79 17.83 27.53
CA SER A 201 -0.20 19.11 27.13
C SER A 201 -0.14 19.29 25.60
N SER A 202 -0.17 20.55 25.14
CA SER A 202 -0.12 20.89 23.72
C SER A 202 1.12 20.32 23.03
N VAL A 203 2.27 20.35 23.72
CA VAL A 203 3.53 19.77 23.20
C VAL A 203 3.48 18.24 23.14
N TRP A 204 2.83 17.59 24.11
CA TRP A 204 2.63 16.14 24.04
C TRP A 204 1.80 15.78 22.81
N ILE A 205 0.71 16.50 22.54
CA ILE A 205 -0.12 16.29 21.36
C ILE A 205 0.68 16.49 20.07
N LEU A 206 1.48 17.56 20.00
CA LEU A 206 2.40 17.79 18.88
C LEU A 206 3.39 16.63 18.70
N SER A 207 3.98 16.14 19.78
CA SER A 207 4.92 15.01 19.74
C SER A 207 4.29 13.73 19.17
N GLN A 208 2.99 13.49 19.43
CA GLN A 208 2.28 12.35 18.85
C GLN A 208 2.13 12.49 17.32
N TYR A 209 1.81 13.69 16.83
CA TYR A 209 1.76 13.94 15.39
C TYR A 209 3.12 13.78 14.72
N LEU A 210 4.19 14.28 15.36
CA LEU A 210 5.56 14.12 14.86
C LEU A 210 5.99 12.64 14.83
N SER A 211 5.61 11.85 15.83
CA SER A 211 5.87 10.39 15.85
C SER A 211 5.18 9.65 14.70
N GLN A 212 3.98 10.10 14.28
CA GLN A 212 3.30 9.58 13.07
C GLN A 212 4.01 9.98 11.76
N LEU A 213 4.97 10.89 11.83
CA LEU A 213 5.77 11.41 10.72
C LEU A 213 7.22 10.95 10.78
N ALA A 214 7.55 10.03 11.69
CA ALA A 214 8.91 9.56 11.94
C ALA A 214 9.88 10.65 12.39
N LEU A 215 9.36 11.68 13.07
CA LEU A 215 10.15 12.74 13.68
C LEU A 215 10.03 12.67 15.20
N SER A 216 11.14 12.85 15.91
CA SER A 216 11.15 13.01 17.37
C SER A 216 11.60 14.41 17.78
N MET A 217 11.23 14.80 19.00
CA MET A 217 11.59 16.10 19.58
C MET A 217 12.61 15.92 20.71
N ASN A 218 13.63 16.77 20.70
CA ASN A 218 14.55 16.97 21.81
C ASN A 218 14.11 18.21 22.60
N SER A 219 14.17 18.13 23.93
CA SER A 219 13.88 19.27 24.80
C SER A 219 15.16 19.79 25.43
N GLN A 220 15.40 21.08 25.32
CA GLN A 220 16.47 21.78 26.02
C GLN A 220 15.87 22.72 27.07
N ARG A 221 16.57 22.91 28.18
CA ARG A 221 16.16 23.84 29.25
C ARG A 221 17.28 24.84 29.56
N PRO A 222 17.58 25.75 28.63
CA PRO A 222 18.47 26.85 28.92
C PRO A 222 17.87 27.74 30.03
N VAL A 223 18.76 28.38 30.78
CA VAL A 223 18.38 29.42 31.75
C VAL A 223 18.45 30.74 31.01
N GLU A 224 17.31 31.36 30.79
CA GLU A 224 17.20 32.66 30.11
C GLU A 224 16.46 33.60 31.07
N ASP A 225 17.01 34.79 31.31
CA ASP A 225 16.47 35.79 32.25
C ASP A 225 16.12 35.24 33.65
N GLY A 226 16.94 34.32 34.16
CA GLY A 226 16.75 33.71 35.48
C GLY A 226 15.57 32.73 35.57
N LYS A 227 14.86 32.47 34.47
CA LYS A 227 13.79 31.47 34.37
C LYS A 227 14.24 30.30 33.49
N ARG A 228 13.82 29.10 33.86
CA ARG A 228 14.05 27.88 33.05
C ARG A 228 12.94 27.77 32.02
N VAL A 229 13.20 28.21 30.79
CA VAL A 229 12.29 28.04 29.65
C VAL A 229 12.63 26.73 28.95
N ARG A 230 11.60 25.97 28.56
CA ARG A 230 11.79 24.71 27.82
C ARG A 230 11.61 24.99 26.33
N TYR A 231 12.67 24.77 25.58
CA TYR A 231 12.70 24.85 24.13
C TYR A 231 12.64 23.44 23.55
N TYR A 232 11.91 23.32 22.45
CA TYR A 232 11.76 22.06 21.74
C TYR A 232 12.30 22.22 20.32
N GLN A 233 13.15 21.27 19.94
CA GLN A 233 13.74 21.16 18.60
C GLN A 233 13.48 19.76 18.07
N LEU A 234 13.49 19.59 16.75
CA LEU A 234 13.53 18.24 16.18
C LEU A 234 14.88 17.58 16.45
N ASN A 235 14.86 16.25 16.58
CA ASN A 235 16.09 15.48 16.66
C ASN A 235 16.88 15.61 15.34
N PRO A 236 18.12 16.13 15.37
CA PRO A 236 18.90 16.36 14.15
C PRO A 236 19.14 15.08 13.34
N ASP A 237 19.29 13.94 14.01
CA ASP A 237 19.53 12.65 13.34
C ASP A 237 18.31 12.21 12.52
N ASP A 238 17.11 12.35 13.10
CA ASP A 238 15.86 12.01 12.43
C ASP A 238 15.59 12.96 11.24
N VAL A 239 15.90 14.25 11.42
CA VAL A 239 15.75 15.26 10.36
C VAL A 239 16.73 14.99 9.22
N ALA A 240 18.00 14.70 9.51
CA ALA A 240 19.00 14.37 8.51
C ALA A 240 18.60 13.13 7.70
N PHE A 241 18.18 12.07 8.40
CA PHE A 241 17.68 10.85 7.78
C PHE A 241 16.45 11.11 6.92
N ALA A 242 15.44 11.81 7.46
CA ALA A 242 14.22 12.13 6.72
C ALA A 242 14.52 12.97 5.47
N ARG A 243 15.37 14.00 5.58
CA ARG A 243 15.79 14.83 4.42
C ARG A 243 16.46 14.01 3.34
N GLN A 244 17.39 13.12 3.69
CA GLN A 244 18.05 12.25 2.72
C GLN A 244 17.04 11.37 1.96
N VAL A 245 16.12 10.75 2.68
CA VAL A 245 15.10 9.87 2.07
C VAL A 245 14.13 10.68 1.20
N LEU A 246 13.72 11.87 1.64
CA LEU A 246 12.83 12.75 0.86
C LEU A 246 13.48 13.18 -0.47
N VAL A 247 14.76 13.56 -0.45
CA VAL A 247 15.52 13.90 -1.66
C VAL A 247 15.59 12.70 -2.62
N TYR A 248 15.93 11.52 -2.10
CA TYR A 248 15.98 10.30 -2.91
C TYR A 248 14.61 9.99 -3.55
N ARG A 249 13.53 10.10 -2.78
CA ARG A 249 12.16 9.85 -3.26
C ARG A 249 11.70 10.86 -4.30
N GLN A 250 12.09 12.12 -4.15
CA GLN A 250 11.83 13.16 -5.14
C GLN A 250 12.55 12.83 -6.46
N ALA A 251 13.85 12.52 -6.41
CA ALA A 251 14.61 12.11 -7.59
C ALA A 251 14.01 10.88 -8.28
N GLN A 252 13.53 9.90 -7.50
CA GLN A 252 12.83 8.72 -8.02
C GLN A 252 11.51 9.05 -8.74
N ARG A 253 10.82 10.13 -8.38
CA ARG A 253 9.63 10.59 -9.09
C ARG A 253 9.99 11.33 -10.37
N GLU A 254 10.95 12.25 -10.29
CA GLU A 254 11.44 13.00 -11.45
C GLU A 254 11.96 12.05 -12.54
N GLU A 255 12.71 11.00 -12.15
CA GLU A 255 13.16 9.96 -13.08
C GLU A 255 11.99 9.18 -13.71
N ARG A 256 10.96 8.85 -12.93
CA ARG A 256 9.75 8.18 -13.42
C ARG A 256 8.93 9.07 -14.35
N GLU A 257 8.86 10.37 -14.07
CA GLU A 257 8.19 11.35 -14.92
C GLU A 257 8.94 11.55 -16.23
N ARG A 258 10.27 11.70 -16.17
CA ARG A 258 11.12 11.78 -17.37
C ARG A 258 10.96 10.54 -18.23
N LYS A 259 11.01 9.34 -17.63
CA LYS A 259 10.81 8.10 -18.37
C LYS A 259 9.40 8.01 -19.00
N ARG A 260 8.35 8.43 -18.27
CA ARG A 260 6.99 8.53 -18.83
C ARG A 260 6.90 9.52 -20.00
N GLN A 261 7.64 10.62 -19.96
CA GLN A 261 7.71 11.60 -21.06
C GLN A 261 8.43 11.01 -22.28
N GLU A 262 9.61 10.41 -22.08
CA GLU A 262 10.37 9.74 -23.15
C GLU A 262 9.57 8.62 -23.82
N GLU A 263 8.83 7.81 -23.05
CA GLU A 263 7.96 6.76 -23.57
C GLU A 263 6.77 7.32 -24.39
N ARG A 264 6.28 8.51 -24.07
CA ARG A 264 5.23 9.20 -24.85
C ARG A 264 5.79 9.83 -26.13
N GLU A 265 7.00 10.36 -26.06
CA GLU A 265 7.65 11.04 -27.18
C GLU A 265 8.30 10.06 -28.18
N SER A 266 8.73 8.87 -27.73
CA SER A 266 9.39 7.87 -28.57
C SER A 266 8.53 7.40 -29.76
N PRO A 267 7.23 7.07 -29.60
CA PRO A 267 6.35 6.77 -30.73
C PRO A 267 6.20 7.94 -31.71
N ALA A 268 6.07 9.17 -31.20
CA ALA A 268 5.92 10.37 -32.03
C ALA A 268 7.21 10.69 -32.81
N ALA A 269 8.37 10.56 -32.15
CA ALA A 269 9.67 10.73 -32.78
C ALA A 269 9.96 9.63 -33.82
N TYR A 270 9.57 8.39 -33.51
CA TYR A 270 9.66 7.28 -34.46
C TYR A 270 8.75 7.50 -35.68
N ALA A 271 7.49 7.91 -35.47
CA ALA A 271 6.56 8.24 -36.55
C ALA A 271 7.09 9.39 -37.42
N ALA A 272 7.57 10.48 -36.82
CA ALA A 272 8.15 11.62 -37.54
C ALA A 272 9.39 11.21 -38.35
N ARG A 273 10.25 10.34 -37.79
CA ARG A 273 11.43 9.80 -38.50
C ARG A 273 11.04 8.92 -39.68
N MET A 274 10.03 8.06 -39.52
CA MET A 274 9.54 7.21 -40.61
C MET A 274 8.88 8.01 -41.72
N GLN A 275 8.12 9.06 -41.36
CA GLN A 275 7.50 9.97 -42.31
C GLN A 275 8.55 10.76 -43.12
N ALA A 276 9.62 11.24 -42.47
CA ALA A 276 10.71 11.95 -43.13
C ALA A 276 11.54 11.06 -44.07
N MET A 277 11.72 9.77 -43.71
CA MET A 277 12.57 8.84 -44.46
C MET A 277 11.85 8.18 -45.64
N TYR A 278 10.54 7.91 -45.53
CA TYR A 278 9.79 7.14 -46.54
C TYR A 278 8.62 7.91 -47.17
N GLY A 279 8.27 9.12 -46.69
CA GLY A 279 7.13 9.88 -47.22
C GLY A 279 5.77 9.22 -46.99
N VAL A 280 5.74 8.17 -46.16
CA VAL A 280 4.53 7.40 -45.82
C VAL A 280 4.03 7.92 -44.47
N ASN A 281 2.75 8.30 -44.42
CA ASN A 281 2.06 8.40 -43.14
C ASN A 281 2.00 6.98 -42.57
N THR A 282 2.86 6.66 -41.60
CA THR A 282 2.83 5.36 -40.94
C THR A 282 1.44 5.15 -40.36
N PRO A 283 0.70 4.08 -40.73
CA PRO A 283 -0.53 3.74 -40.02
C PRO A 283 -0.19 3.55 -38.55
N SER A 284 -1.01 4.15 -37.69
CA SER A 284 -0.78 4.35 -36.26
C SER A 284 -0.88 3.05 -35.41
N THR A 285 -0.68 1.89 -36.02
CA THR A 285 -0.74 0.60 -35.35
C THR A 285 0.42 -0.28 -35.83
N PRO A 286 1.26 -0.80 -34.91
CA PRO A 286 2.24 -1.81 -35.27
C PRO A 286 1.52 -3.04 -35.86
N PRO A 287 2.16 -3.78 -36.78
CA PRO A 287 1.59 -5.02 -37.28
C PRO A 287 1.27 -5.97 -36.12
N ILE A 288 0.10 -6.61 -36.18
CA ILE A 288 -0.28 -7.70 -35.28
C ILE A 288 0.78 -8.78 -35.41
N ASN A 289 1.56 -9.01 -34.35
CA ASN A 289 2.41 -10.19 -34.29
C ASN A 289 1.52 -11.40 -34.00
N GLU A 290 1.59 -12.41 -34.87
CA GLU A 290 0.86 -13.68 -34.74
C GLU A 290 1.37 -14.57 -33.58
N ASP A 291 2.34 -14.09 -32.79
CA ASP A 291 3.02 -14.85 -31.73
C ASP A 291 2.63 -14.47 -30.29
N GLY A 292 1.66 -13.57 -30.09
CA GLY A 292 0.97 -13.40 -28.81
C GLY A 292 1.81 -12.82 -27.67
N SER A 293 2.96 -12.19 -27.94
CA SER A 293 3.71 -11.48 -26.89
C SER A 293 3.18 -10.06 -26.68
N ASN A 294 2.47 -9.85 -25.57
CA ASN A 294 1.94 -8.54 -25.16
C ASN A 294 3.07 -7.58 -24.74
N ASN A 295 3.16 -6.44 -25.40
CA ASN A 295 3.68 -5.21 -24.79
C ASN A 295 2.79 -4.02 -25.16
N CYS A 296 2.04 -3.59 -24.15
CA CYS A 296 1.60 -2.23 -23.83
C CYS A 296 1.47 -1.20 -24.97
N GLY A 297 0.21 -0.85 -25.29
CA GLY A 297 -0.22 0.56 -25.31
C GLY A 297 -0.18 1.28 -26.65
N GLY A 298 -1.24 1.13 -27.44
CA GLY A 298 -1.68 2.12 -28.43
C GLY A 298 -3.18 2.31 -28.30
N VAL A 299 -3.60 3.47 -27.79
CA VAL A 299 -5.01 3.89 -27.71
C VAL A 299 -5.33 4.59 -29.03
N ASP A 300 -6.25 4.01 -29.81
CA ASP A 300 -7.36 4.70 -30.49
C ASP A 300 -8.06 3.72 -31.45
N GLY A 301 -9.11 3.10 -30.92
CA GLY A 301 -9.93 2.09 -31.58
C GLY A 301 -10.84 1.50 -30.52
N GLN A 302 -11.84 2.27 -30.10
CA GLN A 302 -12.95 1.80 -29.28
C GLN A 302 -13.74 0.75 -30.09
N GLU A 303 -13.23 -0.47 -30.14
CA GLU A 303 -14.05 -1.66 -30.09
C GLU A 303 -13.97 -2.14 -28.64
N ASN A 304 -15.09 -2.08 -27.92
CA ASN A 304 -15.20 -2.47 -26.52
C ASN A 304 -14.48 -3.80 -26.28
N SER A 305 -13.30 -3.80 -25.64
CA SER A 305 -12.60 -5.02 -25.25
C SER A 305 -13.46 -5.89 -24.33
N ASP A 306 -14.36 -5.23 -23.59
CA ASP A 306 -15.36 -5.86 -22.74
C ASP A 306 -16.39 -6.66 -23.56
N ASP A 307 -16.72 -6.22 -24.78
CA ASP A 307 -17.63 -6.97 -25.67
C ASP A 307 -16.95 -8.21 -26.24
N VAL A 308 -15.67 -8.13 -26.62
CA VAL A 308 -14.93 -9.28 -27.15
C VAL A 308 -14.69 -10.34 -26.07
N TRP A 309 -14.30 -9.90 -24.86
CA TRP A 309 -14.15 -10.81 -23.72
C TRP A 309 -15.49 -11.44 -23.33
N TRP A 310 -16.58 -10.66 -23.24
CA TRP A 310 -17.89 -11.23 -22.91
C TRP A 310 -18.43 -12.16 -24.01
N GLN A 311 -18.18 -11.87 -25.28
CA GLN A 311 -18.57 -12.78 -26.37
C GLN A 311 -17.81 -14.11 -26.26
N GLN A 312 -16.52 -14.07 -25.94
CA GLN A 312 -15.72 -15.27 -25.72
C GLN A 312 -16.21 -16.07 -24.50
N VAL A 313 -16.52 -15.38 -23.39
CA VAL A 313 -17.08 -16.01 -22.19
C VAL A 313 -18.45 -16.64 -22.46
N LYS A 314 -19.33 -15.97 -23.21
CA LYS A 314 -20.64 -16.52 -23.61
C LYS A 314 -20.49 -17.74 -24.51
N TYR A 315 -19.52 -17.74 -25.42
CA TYR A 315 -19.19 -18.90 -26.24
C TYR A 315 -18.75 -20.09 -25.38
N TYR A 316 -17.84 -19.88 -24.43
CA TYR A 316 -17.41 -20.93 -23.52
C TYR A 316 -18.51 -21.41 -22.56
N ALA A 317 -19.43 -20.53 -22.13
CA ALA A 317 -20.60 -20.92 -21.35
C ALA A 317 -21.52 -21.86 -22.14
N ALA A 318 -21.73 -21.61 -23.45
CA ALA A 318 -22.48 -22.52 -24.32
C ALA A 318 -21.78 -23.88 -24.47
N VAL A 319 -20.44 -23.89 -24.56
CA VAL A 319 -19.66 -25.14 -24.60
C VAL A 319 -19.78 -25.92 -23.28
N VAL A 320 -19.77 -25.23 -22.13
CA VAL A 320 -20.02 -25.86 -20.83
C VAL A 320 -21.42 -26.47 -20.76
N ALA A 321 -22.44 -25.74 -21.20
CA ALA A 321 -23.83 -26.22 -21.20
C ALA A 321 -24.00 -27.54 -22.00
N GLU A 322 -23.33 -27.67 -23.14
CA GLU A 322 -23.32 -28.91 -23.92
C GLU A 322 -22.57 -30.04 -23.19
N ARG A 323 -21.40 -29.73 -22.60
CA ARG A 323 -20.56 -30.73 -21.90
C ARG A 323 -21.15 -31.23 -20.58
N VAL A 324 -22.12 -30.52 -19.98
CA VAL A 324 -22.84 -31.03 -18.80
C VAL A 324 -23.53 -32.37 -19.10
N LYS A 325 -23.95 -32.61 -20.36
CA LYS A 325 -24.55 -33.89 -20.78
C LYS A 325 -23.56 -35.05 -20.68
N ASP A 326 -22.27 -34.78 -20.82
CA ASP A 326 -21.19 -35.76 -20.76
C ASP A 326 -20.63 -35.96 -19.33
N GLY A 327 -21.16 -35.21 -18.35
CA GLY A 327 -20.84 -35.34 -16.93
C GLY A 327 -19.83 -34.32 -16.41
N VAL A 328 -19.69 -34.28 -15.07
CA VAL A 328 -18.95 -33.23 -14.34
C VAL A 328 -17.45 -33.21 -14.66
N GLU A 329 -16.85 -34.38 -14.93
CA GLU A 329 -15.42 -34.45 -15.29
C GLU A 329 -15.13 -33.80 -16.64
N SER A 330 -16.04 -33.88 -17.63
CA SER A 330 -15.91 -33.19 -18.92
C SER A 330 -15.93 -31.66 -18.78
N VAL A 331 -16.79 -31.17 -17.88
CA VAL A 331 -16.86 -29.74 -17.53
C VAL A 331 -15.58 -29.29 -16.81
N LYS A 332 -15.09 -30.09 -15.85
CA LYS A 332 -13.87 -29.81 -15.09
C LYS A 332 -12.63 -29.79 -15.99
N GLU A 333 -12.51 -30.76 -16.88
CA GLU A 333 -11.43 -30.82 -17.87
C GLU A 333 -11.44 -29.56 -18.75
N PHE A 334 -12.61 -29.16 -19.27
CA PHE A 334 -12.73 -27.95 -20.05
C PHE A 334 -12.34 -26.69 -19.28
N LEU A 335 -12.91 -26.49 -18.08
CA LEU A 335 -12.61 -25.32 -17.26
C LEU A 335 -11.13 -25.27 -16.86
N SER A 336 -10.47 -26.42 -16.70
CA SER A 336 -9.02 -26.47 -16.38
C SER A 336 -8.13 -25.84 -17.45
N THR A 337 -8.60 -25.78 -18.70
CA THR A 337 -7.89 -25.14 -19.82
C THR A 337 -8.00 -23.61 -19.84
N LEU A 338 -8.93 -23.04 -19.08
CA LEU A 338 -9.20 -21.60 -19.05
C LEU A 338 -8.43 -20.90 -17.92
N ALA A 339 -8.15 -19.60 -18.09
CA ALA A 339 -7.61 -18.74 -17.04
C ALA A 339 -8.63 -18.48 -15.93
N SER A 340 -8.17 -18.06 -14.74
CA SER A 340 -9.02 -17.98 -13.54
C SER A 340 -10.20 -17.01 -13.70
N ASP A 341 -9.95 -15.83 -14.28
CA ASP A 341 -10.94 -14.81 -14.62
C ASP A 341 -11.98 -15.33 -15.63
N GLN A 342 -11.54 -16.07 -16.65
CA GLN A 342 -12.42 -16.68 -17.65
C GLN A 342 -13.32 -17.76 -17.04
N ARG A 343 -12.81 -18.59 -16.11
CA ARG A 343 -13.64 -19.60 -15.43
C ARG A 343 -14.80 -18.96 -14.67
N TRP A 344 -14.53 -17.88 -13.95
CA TRP A 344 -15.56 -17.14 -13.21
C TRP A 344 -16.57 -16.50 -14.15
N GLY A 345 -16.11 -15.82 -15.21
CA GLY A 345 -16.99 -15.28 -16.23
C GLY A 345 -17.89 -16.34 -16.87
N VAL A 346 -17.32 -17.51 -17.20
CA VAL A 346 -18.04 -18.61 -17.84
C VAL A 346 -19.10 -19.20 -16.93
N MET A 347 -18.81 -19.36 -15.64
CA MET A 347 -19.79 -19.84 -14.67
C MET A 347 -20.94 -18.84 -14.47
N LEU A 348 -20.65 -17.54 -14.46
CA LEU A 348 -21.67 -16.48 -14.38
C LEU A 348 -22.56 -16.46 -15.64
N ALA A 349 -21.98 -16.46 -16.83
CA ALA A 349 -22.76 -16.52 -18.08
C ALA A 349 -23.54 -17.84 -18.23
N PHE A 350 -23.00 -18.95 -17.73
CA PHE A 350 -23.69 -20.24 -17.78
C PHE A 350 -24.89 -20.28 -16.82
N GLU A 351 -24.74 -19.74 -15.60
CA GLU A 351 -25.86 -19.55 -14.66
C GLU A 351 -26.95 -18.67 -15.26
N GLU A 352 -26.57 -17.57 -15.92
CA GLU A 352 -27.53 -16.64 -16.55
C GLU A 352 -28.25 -17.27 -17.74
N ALA A 353 -27.55 -18.00 -18.61
CA ALA A 353 -28.11 -18.56 -19.83
C ALA A 353 -28.93 -19.84 -19.60
N GLU A 354 -28.49 -20.72 -18.70
CA GLU A 354 -29.04 -22.07 -18.51
C GLU A 354 -29.19 -22.41 -17.00
N PRO A 355 -29.97 -21.62 -16.23
CA PRO A 355 -30.01 -21.71 -14.76
C PRO A 355 -30.45 -23.08 -14.23
N VAL A 356 -31.31 -23.79 -14.98
CA VAL A 356 -31.78 -25.13 -14.61
C VAL A 356 -30.68 -26.19 -14.77
N VAL A 357 -29.86 -26.08 -15.82
CA VAL A 357 -28.76 -27.01 -16.07
C VAL A 357 -27.60 -26.72 -15.11
N PHE A 358 -27.33 -25.44 -14.85
CA PHE A 358 -26.40 -24.99 -13.82
C PHE A 358 -26.76 -25.54 -12.43
N GLY A 359 -28.03 -25.42 -12.02
CA GLY A 359 -28.50 -25.95 -10.74
C GLY A 359 -28.30 -27.47 -10.60
N ARG A 360 -28.46 -28.23 -11.69
CA ARG A 360 -28.15 -29.67 -11.70
C ARG A 360 -26.67 -29.95 -11.54
N LEU A 361 -25.81 -29.20 -12.22
CA LEU A 361 -24.35 -29.33 -12.10
C LEU A 361 -23.90 -29.07 -10.65
N VAL A 362 -24.43 -28.03 -10.01
CA VAL A 362 -24.15 -27.69 -8.61
C VAL A 362 -24.62 -28.79 -7.67
N ALA A 363 -25.84 -29.31 -7.86
CA ALA A 363 -26.36 -30.40 -7.05
C ALA A 363 -25.51 -31.67 -7.15
N ILE A 364 -25.02 -32.01 -8.35
CA ILE A 364 -24.11 -33.15 -8.56
C ILE A 364 -22.76 -32.89 -7.86
N ALA A 365 -22.18 -31.71 -8.02
CA ALA A 365 -20.91 -31.34 -7.37
C ALA A 365 -20.99 -31.43 -5.83
N ILE A 366 -22.10 -30.97 -5.23
CA ILE A 366 -22.36 -31.08 -3.79
C ILE A 366 -22.48 -32.54 -3.36
N SER A 367 -23.19 -33.37 -4.14
CA SER A 367 -23.33 -34.80 -3.83
C SER A 367 -22.00 -35.57 -3.86
N ILE A 368 -21.06 -35.18 -4.74
CA ILE A 368 -19.71 -35.76 -4.82
C ILE A 368 -18.88 -35.36 -3.59
N LEU A 369 -19.00 -34.12 -3.11
CA LEU A 369 -18.32 -33.64 -1.90
C LEU A 369 -18.84 -34.37 -0.64
N ASP A 370 -20.15 -34.60 -0.53
CA ASP A 370 -20.74 -35.32 0.61
C ASP A 370 -20.38 -36.82 0.65
N CYS A 371 -20.23 -37.46 -0.51
CA CYS A 371 -19.77 -38.85 -0.61
C CYS A 371 -18.29 -39.05 -0.27
N GLY A 372 -17.45 -38.02 -0.38
CA GLY A 372 -16.03 -38.06 0.02
C GLY A 372 -15.78 -38.08 1.53
N SER A 373 -16.79 -37.70 2.33
CA SER A 373 -16.70 -37.58 3.79
C SER A 373 -17.10 -38.82 4.60
N ARG A 374 -17.48 -39.95 3.98
CA ARG A 374 -17.72 -41.22 4.70
C ARG A 374 -16.59 -42.23 4.47
N ILE A 375 -15.47 -42.02 5.13
CA ILE A 375 -14.41 -43.02 5.28
C ILE A 375 -14.67 -43.86 6.54
N LYS A 376 -14.95 -45.15 6.32
CA LYS A 376 -14.87 -46.38 7.14
C LYS A 376 -15.04 -46.30 8.69
N PRO A 377 -15.92 -47.13 9.29
CA PRO A 377 -15.83 -47.45 10.73
C PRO A 377 -14.58 -48.31 11.01
N PRO A 378 -14.01 -48.23 12.23
CA PRO A 378 -12.85 -49.03 12.62
C PRO A 378 -13.25 -50.51 12.73
N ALA A 379 -12.37 -51.38 12.25
CA ALA A 379 -12.46 -52.82 12.48
C ALA A 379 -11.97 -53.11 13.91
N ASP A 380 -12.84 -53.71 14.71
CA ASP A 380 -12.50 -54.29 16.02
C ASP A 380 -11.51 -55.45 15.85
N ASN A 381 -10.49 -55.45 16.70
CA ASN A 381 -9.75 -56.63 17.15
C ASN A 381 -9.44 -56.46 18.63
#